data_AF-E4NCV8-F1
#
_entry.id   AF-E4NCV8-F1
#
_cell.length_a   1.000
_cell.length_b   1.000
_cell.length_c   1.000
_cell.angle_alpha   90.00
_cell.angle_beta   90.00
_cell.angle_gamma   90.00
#
_symmetry.space_group_name_H-M   'P 1'
#
loop_
_entity.id
_entity.type
_entity.pdbx_description
1 polymer ?
#
loop_
_entity_poly.entity_id
_entity_poly.type
_entity_poly.pdbx_seq_one_letter_code
_entity_poly.pdbx_strand_id
1 'polypeptide(L)'
;MPNPARPVIRAVPHPDPLNPLGITIACPLCDAARDWPLLNIRAHVFVRCRCAHEWHEPDLTRDYFDQHFTDPENEWDDFNTAMRALAFDGLLAGVMWN
;
A
#
# COMPACT_ATOMS: atom_id res chain seq x y z
N MET A 1 9.61 -16.15 -24.54
CA MET A 1 9.81 -16.77 -23.22
C MET A 1 9.41 -15.75 -22.19
N PRO A 2 8.54 -16.04 -21.21
CA PRO A 2 8.24 -15.09 -20.14
C PRO A 2 9.53 -14.84 -19.35
N ASN A 3 9.87 -13.57 -19.17
CA ASN A 3 11.04 -13.08 -18.44
C ASN A 3 10.98 -13.60 -16.98
N PRO A 4 12.06 -14.17 -16.40
CA PRO A 4 12.05 -14.61 -15.01
C PRO A 4 11.85 -13.41 -14.07
N ALA A 5 10.63 -13.32 -13.55
CA ALA A 5 10.25 -12.71 -12.28
C ALA A 5 10.88 -11.33 -11.97
N ARG A 6 10.46 -10.28 -12.68
CA ARG A 6 10.39 -8.98 -12.02
C ARG A 6 9.36 -9.11 -10.89
N PRO A 7 9.64 -8.63 -9.67
CA PRO A 7 8.65 -8.66 -8.60
C PRO A 7 7.46 -7.82 -9.06
N VAL A 8 6.33 -8.48 -9.30
CA VAL A 8 5.06 -7.80 -9.58
C VAL A 8 4.64 -7.13 -8.29
N ILE A 9 4.47 -5.82 -8.34
CA ILE A 9 3.95 -5.05 -7.20
C ILE A 9 2.44 -5.08 -7.32
N ARG A 10 1.79 -5.66 -6.31
CA ARG A 10 0.34 -5.57 -6.15
C ARG A 10 0.05 -4.39 -5.24
N ALA A 11 -0.51 -3.34 -5.82
CA ALA A 11 -0.92 -2.16 -5.09
C ALA A 11 -2.44 -2.12 -5.02
N VAL A 12 -2.99 -2.17 -3.82
CA VAL A 12 -4.43 -2.09 -3.57
C VAL A 12 -4.72 -0.79 -2.83
N PRO A 13 -5.43 0.16 -3.46
CA PRO A 13 -5.94 1.34 -2.76
C PRO A 13 -6.96 0.93 -1.71
N HIS A 14 -6.79 1.42 -0.49
CA HIS A 14 -7.66 1.18 0.66
C HIS A 14 -8.02 2.53 1.30
N PRO A 15 -9.15 3.15 0.90
CA PRO A 15 -9.52 4.50 1.33
C PRO A 15 -9.89 4.59 2.82
N ASP A 16 -10.33 3.48 3.42
CA ASP A 16 -10.80 3.41 4.80
C ASP A 16 -9.65 3.31 5.81
N PRO A 17 -9.92 3.52 7.12
CA PRO A 17 -8.96 3.19 8.17
C PRO A 17 -8.55 1.71 8.13
N LEU A 18 -7.26 1.45 8.38
CA LEU A 18 -6.74 0.09 8.56
C LEU A 18 -6.71 -0.25 10.05
N ASN A 19 -7.37 -1.35 10.41
CA ASN A 19 -7.46 -1.83 11.78
C ASN A 19 -7.05 -3.30 11.92
N PRO A 20 -5.83 -3.70 11.47
CA PRO A 20 -5.35 -5.04 11.76
C PRO A 20 -5.27 -5.19 13.28
N LEU A 21 -5.97 -6.19 13.82
CA LEU A 21 -6.06 -6.45 15.26
C LEU A 21 -6.81 -5.38 16.10
N GLY A 22 -7.58 -4.50 15.48
CA GLY A 22 -8.43 -3.52 16.19
C GLY A 22 -7.72 -2.24 16.64
N ILE A 23 -6.48 -2.02 16.22
CA ILE A 23 -5.75 -0.76 16.41
C ILE A 23 -5.73 -0.01 15.07
N THR A 24 -6.21 1.24 15.07
CA THR A 24 -6.14 2.08 13.87
C THR A 24 -4.71 2.48 13.59
N ILE A 25 -4.24 2.08 12.42
CA ILE A 25 -2.94 2.48 11.90
C ILE A 25 -2.99 3.96 11.53
N ALA A 26 -1.98 4.70 11.98
CA ALA A 26 -1.74 6.07 11.57
C ALA A 26 -0.30 6.25 11.07
N CYS A 27 -0.10 7.19 10.15
CA CYS A 27 1.21 7.47 9.58
C CYS A 27 2.06 8.18 10.64
N PRO A 28 3.24 7.64 11.03
CA PRO A 28 4.07 8.24 12.07
C PRO A 28 4.70 9.58 11.67
N LEU A 29 4.62 9.99 10.39
CA LEU A 29 5.15 11.28 9.92
C LEU A 29 4.10 12.38 9.79
N CYS A 30 2.83 12.05 9.57
CA CYS A 30 1.79 13.06 9.30
C CYS A 30 0.44 12.79 9.97
N ASP A 31 0.36 11.74 10.80
CA ASP A 31 -0.83 11.33 11.56
C ASP A 31 -2.08 11.03 10.72
N ALA A 32 -1.95 10.89 9.40
CA ALA A 32 -3.02 10.38 8.55
C ALA A 32 -3.45 8.99 9.02
N ALA A 33 -4.75 8.70 9.08
CA ALA A 33 -5.30 7.44 9.62
C ALA A 33 -6.10 6.60 8.60
N ARG A 34 -6.14 7.04 7.34
CA ARG A 34 -6.93 6.43 6.25
C ARG A 34 -6.22 6.66 4.92
N ASP A 35 -6.78 6.14 3.83
CA ASP A 35 -6.30 6.36 2.46
C ASP A 35 -4.89 5.79 2.23
N TRP A 36 -4.83 4.48 2.34
CA TRP A 36 -3.62 3.66 2.31
C TRP A 36 -3.53 2.89 0.99
N PRO A 37 -2.43 2.91 0.24
CA PRO A 37 -2.10 1.86 -0.69
C PRO A 37 -1.43 0.71 0.09
N LEU A 38 -2.03 -0.46 0.04
CA LEU A 38 -1.38 -1.67 0.51
C LEU A 38 -0.52 -2.23 -0.62
N LEU A 39 0.77 -2.40 -0.34
CA LEU A 39 1.76 -2.87 -1.31
C LEU A 39 2.19 -4.27 -0.93
N ASN A 40 1.73 -5.27 -1.68
CA ASN A 40 2.25 -6.62 -1.56
C ASN A 40 3.45 -6.78 -2.50
N ILE A 41 4.63 -6.94 -1.88
CA ILE A 41 5.90 -7.14 -2.55
C ILE A 41 6.45 -8.49 -2.10
N ARG A 42 6.34 -9.49 -2.98
CA ARG A 42 6.75 -10.89 -2.76
C ARG A 42 6.01 -11.59 -1.60
N ALA A 43 6.51 -11.44 -0.38
CA ALA A 43 6.01 -12.12 0.83
C ALA A 43 5.72 -11.14 1.96
N HIS A 44 5.89 -9.84 1.70
CA HIS A 44 5.73 -8.77 2.68
C HIS A 44 4.69 -7.78 2.19
N VAL A 45 3.89 -7.29 3.14
CA VAL A 45 2.93 -6.21 2.91
C VAL A 45 3.51 -4.94 3.52
N PHE A 46 3.51 -3.89 2.73
CA PHE A 46 3.90 -2.56 3.16
C PHE A 46 2.70 -1.64 3.10
N VAL A 47 2.65 -0.71 4.04
CA VAL A 47 1.72 0.41 4.03
C VAL A 47 2.51 1.64 3.65
N ARG A 48 1.95 2.46 2.77
CA ARG A 48 2.57 3.73 2.39
C ARG A 48 1.58 4.87 2.60
N CYS A 49 2.05 6.03 3.04
CA CYS A 49 1.21 7.22 3.14
C CYS A 49 1.37 8.09 1.89
N ARG A 50 0.41 8.97 1.60
CA ARG A 50 0.54 10.01 0.56
C ARG A 50 1.72 10.94 0.78
N CYS A 51 2.21 11.06 2.02
CA CYS A 51 3.47 11.75 2.33
C CYS A 51 4.74 10.98 1.91
N ALA A 52 4.59 9.88 1.17
CA ALA A 52 5.66 8.98 0.74
C ALA A 52 6.36 8.21 1.87
N HIS A 53 5.87 8.29 3.11
CA HIS A 53 6.35 7.41 4.18
C HIS A 53 5.87 5.98 3.95
N GLU A 54 6.78 5.02 3.98
CA GLU A 54 6.49 3.61 3.80
C GLU A 54 7.07 2.83 4.96
N TRP A 55 6.30 1.86 5.46
CA TRP A 55 6.75 0.96 6.52
C TRP A 55 6.19 -0.43 6.29
N HIS A 56 6.94 -1.41 6.80
CA HIS A 56 6.46 -2.78 6.91
C HIS A 56 5.51 -2.86 8.09
N GLU A 57 4.29 -3.33 7.85
CA GLU A 57 3.28 -3.52 8.89
C GLU A 57 3.24 -5.01 9.27
N PRO A 58 3.89 -5.42 10.40
CA PRO A 58 3.99 -6.83 10.76
C PRO A 58 2.64 -7.51 11.01
N ASP A 59 1.61 -6.74 11.39
CA ASP A 59 0.28 -7.28 11.66
C ASP A 59 -0.54 -7.49 10.37
N LEU A 60 -0.12 -6.90 9.25
CA LEU A 60 -0.66 -7.17 7.91
C LEU A 60 0.15 -8.28 7.25
N THR A 61 -0.17 -9.52 7.62
CA THR A 61 0.45 -10.68 6.98
C THR A 61 0.00 -10.83 5.53
N ARG A 62 0.78 -11.53 4.72
CA ARG A 62 0.37 -11.89 3.35
C ARG A 62 -0.94 -12.66 3.32
N ASP A 63 -1.15 -13.59 4.24
CA ASP A 63 -2.38 -14.37 4.31
C ASP A 63 -3.60 -13.49 4.63
N TYR A 64 -3.44 -12.51 5.52
CA TYR A 64 -4.48 -11.50 5.77
C TYR A 64 -4.74 -10.67 4.52
N PHE A 65 -3.67 -10.23 3.83
CA PHE A 65 -3.80 -9.46 2.61
C PHE A 65 -4.55 -10.23 1.52
N ASP A 66 -4.14 -11.47 1.25
CA ASP A 66 -4.73 -12.32 0.19
C ASP A 66 -6.20 -12.68 0.51
N GLN A 67 -6.59 -12.77 1.79
CA GLN A 67 -7.97 -13.03 2.22
C GLN A 67 -8.89 -11.80 2.10
N HIS A 68 -8.37 -10.61 2.38
CA HIS A 68 -9.17 -9.38 2.50
C HIS A 68 -9.08 -8.46 1.28
N PHE A 69 -8.05 -8.58 0.45
CA PHE A 69 -7.77 -7.73 -0.69
C PHE A 69 -7.53 -8.60 -1.94
N THR A 70 -8.62 -9.13 -2.49
CA THR A 70 -8.57 -10.29 -3.39
C THR A 70 -8.39 -9.93 -4.87
N ASP A 71 -8.62 -8.67 -5.27
CA ASP A 71 -8.35 -8.22 -6.64
C ASP A 71 -7.38 -7.04 -6.62
N PRO A 72 -6.16 -7.17 -7.17
CA PRO A 72 -5.39 -5.99 -7.50
C PRO A 72 -6.16 -5.27 -8.62
N GLU A 73 -6.62 -4.05 -8.38
CA GLU A 73 -7.11 -3.22 -9.49
C GLU A 73 -6.02 -3.07 -10.57
N ASN A 74 -4.73 -3.10 -10.15
CA ASN A 74 -3.59 -2.98 -11.04
C ASN A 74 -2.35 -3.75 -10.54
N GLU A 75 -1.69 -4.47 -11.45
CA GLU A 75 -0.36 -5.06 -11.26
C GLU A 75 0.69 -4.19 -11.96
N TRP A 76 1.82 -3.92 -11.29
CA TRP A 76 2.85 -3.02 -11.81
C TRP A 76 4.23 -3.67 -11.88
N ASP A 77 4.94 -3.42 -12.97
CA ASP A 77 6.33 -3.85 -13.19
C ASP A 77 7.37 -2.89 -12.58
N ASP A 78 6.98 -1.65 -12.28
CA ASP A 78 7.84 -0.59 -11.76
C ASP A 78 7.18 0.15 -10.58
N PHE A 79 7.92 0.24 -9.47
CA PHE A 79 7.44 0.82 -8.22
C PHE A 79 7.14 2.31 -8.34
N ASN A 80 8.06 3.09 -8.94
CA ASN A 80 7.90 4.54 -9.02
C ASN A 80 6.71 4.91 -9.92
N THR A 81 6.52 4.16 -11.00
CA THR A 81 5.38 4.30 -11.90
C THR A 81 4.07 4.00 -11.15
N ALA A 82 4.02 2.92 -10.38
CA ALA A 82 2.85 2.59 -9.56
C ALA A 82 2.52 3.72 -8.56
N MET A 83 3.51 4.22 -7.83
CA MET A 83 3.28 5.25 -6.81
C MET A 83 2.84 6.59 -7.41
N ARG A 84 3.37 6.96 -8.58
CA ARG A 84 2.90 8.15 -9.32
C ARG A 84 1.47 7.97 -9.81
N ALA A 85 1.16 6.82 -10.40
CA ALA A 85 -0.18 6.55 -10.94
C ALA A 85 -1.26 6.54 -9.85
N LEU A 86 -0.93 6.06 -8.66
CA LEU A 86 -1.83 6.03 -7.50
C LEU A 86 -1.77 7.32 -6.64
N ALA A 87 -0.89 8.27 -7.00
CA ALA A 87 -0.67 9.52 -6.28
C ALA A 87 -0.19 9.34 -4.80
N PHE A 88 0.72 8.39 -4.60
CA PHE A 88 1.44 8.10 -3.35
C PHE A 88 2.96 8.34 -3.47
N ASP A 89 3.36 9.20 -4.41
CA ASP A 89 4.75 9.58 -4.67
C ASP A 89 5.28 10.70 -3.76
N GLY A 90 4.45 11.21 -2.84
CA GLY A 90 4.81 12.26 -1.89
C GLY A 90 4.32 13.66 -2.29
N LEU A 91 3.88 13.85 -3.54
CA LEU A 91 3.44 15.17 -4.02
C LEU A 91 2.13 15.66 -3.36
N LEU A 92 1.33 14.73 -2.84
CA LEU A 92 0.07 15.00 -2.17
C LEU A 92 0.15 14.85 -0.63
N ALA A 93 1.34 15.08 -0.06
CA ALA A 93 1.52 15.07 1.39
C ALA A 93 0.52 16.01 2.08
N GLY A 94 -0.27 15.47 3.01
CA GLY A 94 -1.28 16.23 3.77
C GLY A 94 -2.63 16.42 3.06
N VAL A 95 -2.80 15.92 1.83
CA VAL A 95 -4.10 15.90 1.14
C VAL A 95 -4.77 14.56 1.41
N MET A 96 -5.85 14.58 2.19
CA MET A 96 -6.72 13.41 2.39
C MET A 96 -7.84 13.47 1.36
N TRP A 97 -8.16 12.36 0.69
CA TRP A 97 -9.38 12.31 -0.13
C TRP A 97 -10.60 12.42 0.80
N ASN A 98 -11.61 13.14 0.32
CA ASN A 98 -12.83 13.47 1.05
C ASN A 98 -14.04 12.78 0.44
#